data_AF-A0A965S3V1-F1
#
_entry.id   AF-A0A965S3V1-F1
#
_cell.length_a   1.000
_cell.length_b   1.000
_cell.length_c   1.000
_cell.angle_alpha   90.00
_cell.angle_beta   90.00
_cell.angle_gamma   90.00
#
_symmetry.space_group_name_H-M   'P 1'
#
loop_
_entity.id
_entity.type
_entity.pdbx_description
1 polymer ?
#
loop_
_entity_poly.entity_id
_entity_poly.type
_entity_poly.pdbx_seq_one_letter_code
_entity_poly.pdbx_strand_id
1 'polypeptide(L)'
;MHFTLSSSNAKTGPIPVSTTSANTCPDSCPLKAGGGCYANGGPLGMHWRKVSDGKRGTGWEEFRRAVANLPQGQLWRHNQAGDLPGENDAISAPLLEDLVAANKGRRGFTYTHKPVLINQRGPIEQNREAIAKANREGFTINLSANGLKHADQLAALNIAPVATILPPGVEKNTTTPEGRKVVVCPAQKIDGMTCAKCRLCSRADRSVIIGFIPHGNAKRKTGAVAVNN
;
A
#
# COMPACT_ATOMS: atom_id res chain seq x y z
N MET A 1 -2.18 -15.98 5.35
CA MET A 1 -1.95 -14.53 5.62
C MET A 1 -2.03 -14.28 7.12
N HIS A 2 -1.52 -13.19 7.67
CA HIS A 2 -1.59 -12.93 9.12
C HIS A 2 -2.29 -11.61 9.42
N PHE A 3 -3.17 -11.60 10.42
CA PHE A 3 -3.90 -10.41 10.85
C PHE A 3 -3.59 -10.10 12.31
N THR A 4 -3.17 -8.87 12.57
CA THR A 4 -2.85 -8.36 13.90
C THR A 4 -3.89 -7.31 14.26
N LEU A 5 -4.74 -7.57 15.25
CA LEU A 5 -5.84 -6.67 15.64
C LEU A 5 -5.34 -5.34 16.23
N SER A 6 -4.22 -5.34 16.94
CA SER A 6 -3.58 -4.14 17.48
C SER A 6 -2.11 -4.12 17.10
N SER A 7 -1.76 -3.23 16.18
CA SER A 7 -0.39 -3.10 15.67
C SER A 7 0.53 -2.39 16.67
N SER A 8 1.74 -2.94 16.86
CA SER A 8 2.84 -2.26 17.58
C SER A 8 3.68 -1.36 16.67
N ASN A 9 3.31 -1.21 15.39
CA ASN A 9 4.02 -0.34 14.47
C ASN A 9 3.73 1.13 14.80
N ALA A 10 4.78 1.84 15.23
CA ALA A 10 4.70 3.25 15.61
C ALA A 10 4.06 4.15 14.54
N LYS A 11 4.23 3.85 13.24
CA LYS A 11 3.65 4.64 12.15
C LYS A 11 2.16 4.43 12.00
N THR A 12 1.69 3.19 12.13
CA THR A 12 0.25 2.92 12.01
C THR A 12 -0.49 3.32 13.28
N GLY A 13 0.16 3.24 14.43
CA GLY A 13 -0.51 3.20 15.73
C GLY A 13 -1.26 1.87 15.89
N PRO A 14 -2.09 1.74 16.93
CA PRO A 14 -2.76 0.50 17.32
C PRO A 14 -4.00 0.18 16.46
N ILE A 15 -3.91 0.39 15.14
CA ILE A 15 -4.94 -0.06 14.21
C ILE A 15 -4.71 -1.53 13.82
N PRO A 16 -5.78 -2.26 13.43
CA PRO A 16 -5.62 -3.57 12.85
C PRO A 16 -4.83 -3.51 11.55
N VAL A 17 -3.99 -4.52 11.32
CA VAL A 17 -3.09 -4.60 10.18
C VAL A 17 -2.95 -6.04 9.70
N SER A 18 -2.89 -6.23 8.38
CA SER A 18 -2.60 -7.55 7.79
C SER A 18 -1.22 -7.61 7.15
N THR A 19 -0.74 -8.84 6.98
CA THR A 19 0.46 -9.21 6.24
C THR A 19 0.09 -10.36 5.30
N THR A 20 0.31 -10.20 4.00
CA THR A 20 0.11 -11.25 2.99
C THR A 20 1.47 -11.82 2.55
N SER A 21 1.47 -13.03 1.99
CA SER A 21 2.68 -13.74 1.57
C SER A 21 3.40 -13.02 0.43
N ALA A 22 4.72 -13.22 0.33
CA ALA A 22 5.56 -12.55 -0.65
C ALA A 22 5.22 -12.83 -2.13
N ASN A 23 4.57 -13.96 -2.43
CA ASN A 23 4.10 -14.29 -3.78
C ASN A 23 3.02 -13.31 -4.29
N THR A 24 2.35 -12.57 -3.41
CA THR A 24 1.42 -11.51 -3.81
C THR A 24 2.15 -10.28 -4.39
N CYS A 25 3.44 -10.09 -4.09
CA CYS A 25 4.18 -8.92 -4.55
C CYS A 25 4.60 -9.05 -6.03
N PRO A 26 4.32 -8.03 -6.86
CA PRO A 26 4.67 -8.04 -8.27
C PRO A 26 6.18 -8.01 -8.52
N ASP A 27 6.64 -8.76 -9.50
CA ASP A 27 8.01 -8.73 -10.03
C ASP A 27 8.29 -7.42 -10.76
N SER A 28 7.25 -6.77 -11.29
CA SER A 28 7.34 -5.42 -11.82
C SER A 28 7.66 -4.34 -10.76
N CYS A 29 7.64 -4.67 -9.45
CA CYS A 29 7.98 -3.73 -8.38
C CYS A 29 9.49 -3.43 -8.34
N PRO A 30 9.94 -2.19 -8.61
CA PRO A 30 11.36 -1.86 -8.58
C PRO A 30 11.98 -1.95 -7.17
N LEU A 31 11.17 -1.84 -6.12
CA LEU A 31 11.64 -2.03 -4.74
C LEU A 31 11.96 -3.50 -4.44
N LYS A 32 11.23 -4.44 -5.05
CA LYS A 32 11.49 -5.88 -4.93
C LYS A 32 12.79 -6.21 -5.65
N ALA A 33 12.89 -5.84 -6.94
CA ALA A 33 14.05 -6.12 -7.77
C ALA A 33 15.33 -5.39 -7.29
N GLY A 34 15.22 -4.11 -6.93
CA GLY A 34 16.34 -3.28 -6.49
C GLY A 34 16.76 -3.49 -5.02
N GLY A 35 16.09 -4.39 -4.28
CA GLY A 35 16.34 -4.63 -2.86
C GLY A 35 16.03 -3.41 -1.97
N GLY A 36 15.16 -2.52 -2.43
CA GLY A 36 14.68 -1.33 -1.71
C GLY A 36 13.42 -1.56 -0.89
N CYS A 37 12.83 -2.75 -0.94
CA CYS A 37 11.61 -3.09 -0.22
C CYS A 37 11.86 -3.10 1.29
N TYR A 38 11.17 -2.22 2.03
CA TYR A 38 11.31 -2.11 3.49
C TYR A 38 10.88 -3.40 4.22
N ALA A 39 10.00 -4.19 3.61
CA ALA A 39 9.52 -5.46 4.19
C ALA A 39 10.61 -6.54 4.25
N ASN A 40 11.74 -6.38 3.55
CA ASN A 40 12.83 -7.36 3.56
C ASN A 40 13.66 -7.32 4.86
N GLY A 41 13.55 -6.26 5.66
CA GLY A 41 14.46 -6.00 6.77
C GLY A 41 13.85 -6.19 8.16
N GLY A 42 14.72 -6.46 9.15
CA GLY A 42 14.42 -6.38 10.57
C GLY A 42 13.31 -7.34 11.05
N PRO A 43 12.63 -7.00 12.16
CA PRO A 43 11.54 -7.81 12.71
C PRO A 43 10.40 -8.06 11.73
N LEU A 44 10.07 -7.07 10.90
CA LEU A 44 9.05 -7.21 9.87
C LEU A 44 9.46 -8.26 8.83
N GLY A 45 10.70 -8.26 8.35
CA GLY A 45 11.17 -9.26 7.39
C GLY A 45 11.16 -10.68 7.95
N MET A 46 11.54 -10.87 9.22
CA MET A 46 11.42 -12.18 9.88
C MET A 46 9.96 -12.62 10.01
N HIS A 47 9.07 -11.71 10.38
CA HIS A 47 7.64 -11.99 10.44
C HIS A 47 7.08 -12.35 9.06
N TRP A 48 7.42 -11.57 8.03
CA TRP A 48 6.92 -11.74 6.68
C TRP A 48 7.40 -13.03 6.04
N ARG A 49 8.63 -13.47 6.31
CA ARG A 49 9.13 -14.80 5.92
C ARG A 49 8.30 -15.92 6.53
N LYS A 50 8.01 -15.87 7.84
CA LYS A 50 7.15 -16.86 8.50
C LYS A 50 5.74 -16.91 7.89
N VAL A 51 5.18 -15.75 7.52
CA VAL A 51 3.88 -15.68 6.83
C VAL A 51 3.96 -16.27 5.43
N SER A 52 5.03 -15.98 4.70
CA SER A 52 5.24 -16.47 3.32
C SER A 52 5.49 -17.98 3.28
N ASP A 53 6.19 -18.52 4.27
CA ASP A 53 6.44 -19.96 4.44
C ASP A 53 5.23 -20.73 5.01
N GLY A 54 4.09 -20.07 5.26
CA GLY A 54 2.92 -20.69 5.90
C GLY A 54 3.08 -21.03 7.39
N LYS A 55 4.21 -20.67 8.01
CA LYS A 55 4.51 -20.94 9.43
C LYS A 55 3.81 -19.99 10.41
N ARG A 56 3.11 -18.96 9.90
CA ARG A 56 2.35 -18.00 10.71
C ARG A 56 1.19 -17.41 9.92
N GLY A 57 0.03 -17.31 10.56
CA GLY A 57 -1.17 -16.73 9.97
C GLY A 57 -2.33 -17.70 9.94
N THR A 58 -3.39 -17.26 9.28
CA THR A 58 -4.65 -17.95 9.11
C THR A 58 -4.99 -18.07 7.62
N GLY A 59 -6.02 -18.87 7.34
CA GLY A 59 -6.59 -19.02 6.00
C GLY A 59 -7.40 -17.79 5.56
N TRP A 60 -7.74 -17.75 4.27
CA TRP A 60 -8.49 -16.65 3.66
C TRP A 60 -9.85 -16.39 4.33
N GLU A 61 -10.64 -17.45 4.57
CA GLU A 61 -11.96 -17.31 5.19
C GLU A 61 -11.91 -16.78 6.62
N GLU A 62 -10.94 -17.25 7.41
CA GLU A 62 -10.77 -16.76 8.77
C GLU A 62 -10.35 -15.30 8.80
N PHE A 63 -9.45 -14.90 7.90
CA PHE A 63 -9.07 -13.50 7.73
C PHE A 63 -10.29 -12.62 7.37
N ARG A 64 -11.08 -13.03 6.36
CA ARG A 64 -12.30 -12.30 5.97
C ARG A 64 -13.27 -12.13 7.13
N ARG A 65 -13.54 -13.20 7.89
CA ARG A 65 -14.39 -13.12 9.09
C ARG A 65 -13.82 -12.14 10.12
N ALA A 66 -12.51 -12.15 10.34
CA ALA A 66 -11.87 -11.21 11.26
C ALA A 66 -12.00 -9.75 10.81
N VAL A 67 -11.87 -9.47 9.51
CA VAL A 67 -12.10 -8.12 8.95
C VAL A 67 -13.57 -7.72 9.07
N ALA A 68 -14.49 -8.62 8.78
CA ALA A 68 -15.93 -8.37 8.86
C ALA A 68 -16.40 -8.08 10.30
N ASN A 69 -15.74 -8.69 11.29
CA ASN A 69 -16.02 -8.51 12.71
C ASN A 69 -15.38 -7.26 13.33
N LEU A 70 -14.60 -6.49 12.56
CA LEU A 70 -14.10 -5.20 13.06
C LEU A 70 -15.26 -4.24 13.36
N PRO A 71 -15.14 -3.36 14.36
CA PRO A 71 -16.16 -2.36 14.65
C PRO A 71 -16.51 -1.49 13.44
N GLN A 72 -17.76 -1.02 13.38
CA GLN A 72 -18.19 -0.08 12.35
C GLN A 72 -17.28 1.16 12.32
N GLY A 73 -16.84 1.54 11.13
CA GLY A 73 -15.92 2.66 10.91
C GLY A 73 -14.46 2.40 11.29
N GLN A 74 -14.11 1.18 11.73
CA GLN A 74 -12.74 0.83 12.11
C GLN A 74 -11.77 1.09 10.96
N LEU A 75 -10.76 1.93 11.22
CA LEU A 75 -9.61 2.10 10.33
C LEU A 75 -8.70 0.89 10.47
N TRP A 76 -8.30 0.30 9.36
CA TRP A 76 -7.34 -0.80 9.34
C TRP A 76 -6.51 -0.78 8.06
N ARG A 77 -5.32 -1.37 8.11
CA ARG A 77 -4.40 -1.36 6.96
C ARG A 77 -4.12 -2.77 6.44
N HIS A 78 -4.51 -2.98 5.20
CA HIS A 78 -3.95 -4.01 4.33
C HIS A 78 -2.78 -3.34 3.57
N ASN A 79 -1.61 -3.89 3.32
CA ASN A 79 -0.81 -4.69 4.24
C ASN A 79 0.37 -3.90 4.82
N GLN A 80 0.98 -4.45 5.87
CA GLN A 80 2.33 -4.08 6.31
C GLN A 80 3.43 -4.68 5.41
N ALA A 81 3.17 -5.86 4.84
CA ALA A 81 4.02 -6.51 3.85
C ALA A 81 3.17 -7.46 2.99
N GLY A 82 3.61 -7.70 1.75
CA GLY A 82 2.78 -8.27 0.70
C GLY A 82 1.96 -7.20 -0.04
N ASP A 83 1.27 -7.60 -1.10
CA ASP A 83 0.42 -6.76 -1.95
C ASP A 83 -1.02 -7.31 -1.94
N LEU A 84 -1.87 -6.79 -2.84
CA LEU A 84 -3.26 -7.20 -3.02
C LEU A 84 -3.40 -8.71 -3.28
N PRO A 85 -4.56 -9.32 -2.92
CA PRO A 85 -4.84 -10.72 -3.21
C PRO A 85 -4.65 -11.05 -4.69
N GLY A 86 -4.00 -12.19 -4.96
CA GLY A 86 -3.55 -12.59 -6.29
C GLY A 86 -2.10 -13.07 -6.25
N GLU A 87 -1.50 -13.21 -7.42
CA GLU A 87 -0.14 -13.73 -7.57
C GLU A 87 0.66 -12.84 -8.51
N ASN A 88 1.89 -12.54 -8.10
CA ASN A 88 2.85 -11.74 -8.86
C ASN A 88 2.25 -10.43 -9.40
N ASP A 89 2.16 -10.25 -10.71
CA ASP A 89 1.61 -9.04 -11.34
C ASP A 89 0.07 -9.02 -11.38
N ALA A 90 -0.60 -10.13 -11.08
CA ALA A 90 -2.05 -10.26 -11.18
C ALA A 90 -2.77 -9.99 -9.85
N ILE A 91 -3.87 -9.25 -9.91
CA ILE A 91 -4.88 -9.18 -8.85
C ILE A 91 -5.90 -10.30 -9.10
N SER A 92 -6.24 -11.07 -8.08
CA SER A 92 -7.38 -11.98 -8.14
C SER A 92 -8.65 -11.19 -7.86
N ALA A 93 -9.45 -10.94 -8.89
CA ALA A 93 -10.71 -10.20 -8.75
C ALA A 93 -11.67 -10.84 -7.73
N PRO A 94 -11.92 -12.18 -7.73
CA PRO A 94 -12.79 -12.80 -6.73
C PRO A 94 -12.30 -12.59 -5.28
N LEU A 95 -11.00 -12.75 -5.03
CA LEU A 95 -10.44 -12.52 -3.69
C LEU A 95 -10.47 -11.05 -3.29
N LEU A 96 -10.28 -10.12 -4.24
CA LEU A 96 -10.40 -8.70 -3.92
C LEU A 96 -11.85 -8.33 -3.60
N GLU A 97 -12.82 -8.82 -4.37
CA GLU A 97 -14.26 -8.61 -4.11
C GLU A 97 -14.68 -9.15 -2.74
N ASP A 98 -14.20 -10.34 -2.41
CA ASP A 98 -14.39 -10.94 -1.08
C ASP A 98 -13.85 -10.06 0.05
N LEU A 99 -12.69 -9.43 -0.15
CA LEU A 99 -12.09 -8.53 0.82
C LEU A 99 -12.88 -7.22 0.93
N VAL A 100 -13.34 -6.69 -0.20
CA VAL A 100 -14.17 -5.48 -0.26
C VAL A 100 -15.49 -5.70 0.45
N ALA A 101 -16.15 -6.85 0.22
CA ALA A 101 -17.35 -7.25 0.94
C ALA A 101 -17.08 -7.38 2.46
N ALA A 102 -16.00 -8.05 2.84
CA ALA A 102 -15.55 -8.13 4.23
C ALA A 102 -15.11 -6.78 4.82
N ASN A 103 -14.87 -5.76 4.00
CA ASN A 103 -14.56 -4.39 4.44
C ASN A 103 -15.80 -3.49 4.54
N LYS A 104 -16.98 -3.89 4.05
CA LYS A 104 -18.17 -3.03 4.01
C LYS A 104 -18.51 -2.44 5.40
N GLY A 105 -18.46 -1.12 5.53
CA GLY A 105 -18.68 -0.42 6.82
C GLY A 105 -17.42 -0.19 7.66
N ARG A 106 -16.28 -0.77 7.27
CA ARG A 106 -14.94 -0.47 7.80
C ARG A 106 -14.22 0.53 6.88
N ARG A 107 -13.05 1.01 7.32
CA ARG A 107 -12.20 1.96 6.58
C ARG A 107 -10.86 1.31 6.23
N GLY A 108 -10.93 0.18 5.53
CA GLY A 108 -9.74 -0.51 5.03
C GLY A 108 -9.03 0.32 3.97
N PHE A 109 -7.71 0.36 4.06
CA PHE A 109 -6.88 0.95 3.01
C PHE A 109 -5.60 0.15 2.77
N THR A 110 -5.05 0.27 1.57
CA THR A 110 -3.81 -0.38 1.16
C THR A 110 -3.05 0.39 0.11
N TYR A 111 -1.88 -0.14 -0.23
CA TYR A 111 -1.01 0.31 -1.29
C TYR A 111 -0.76 -0.86 -2.23
N THR A 112 -0.61 -0.57 -3.51
CA THR A 112 -0.26 -1.60 -4.49
C THR A 112 0.82 -1.11 -5.45
N HIS A 113 1.72 -2.01 -5.83
CA HIS A 113 2.63 -1.84 -6.96
C HIS A 113 2.20 -2.69 -8.16
N LYS A 114 1.01 -3.31 -8.13
CA LYS A 114 0.49 -4.10 -9.25
C LYS A 114 0.44 -3.22 -10.51
N PRO A 115 0.81 -3.76 -11.68
CA PRO A 115 0.96 -2.97 -12.88
C PRO A 115 -0.41 -2.48 -13.38
N VAL A 116 -0.48 -1.18 -13.70
CA VAL A 116 -1.69 -0.46 -14.14
C VAL A 116 -1.38 0.54 -15.25
N LEU A 117 -0.15 0.64 -15.73
CA LEU A 117 0.21 1.45 -16.89
C LEU A 117 0.44 0.53 -18.10
N ILE A 118 0.00 0.98 -19.27
CA ILE A 118 0.05 0.20 -20.52
C ILE A 118 1.47 -0.18 -20.97
N ASN A 119 2.49 0.52 -20.46
CA ASN A 119 3.90 0.24 -20.72
C ASN A 119 4.50 -0.77 -19.73
N GLN A 120 3.73 -1.26 -18.76
CA GLN A 120 4.13 -2.31 -17.83
C GLN A 120 3.70 -3.67 -18.37
N ARG A 121 4.34 -4.73 -17.87
CA ARG A 121 3.93 -6.13 -18.12
C ARG A 121 2.86 -6.54 -17.11
N GLY A 122 2.01 -7.49 -17.47
CA GLY A 122 0.98 -8.05 -16.60
C GLY A 122 -0.45 -7.74 -17.06
N PRO A 123 -1.46 -8.13 -16.27
CA PRO A 123 -2.87 -7.98 -16.63
C PRO A 123 -3.38 -6.55 -16.32
N ILE A 124 -2.93 -5.58 -17.11
CA ILE A 124 -3.12 -4.13 -16.85
C ILE A 124 -4.59 -3.76 -16.69
N GLU A 125 -5.44 -4.12 -17.65
CA GLU A 125 -6.84 -3.69 -17.65
C GLU A 125 -7.64 -4.37 -16.53
N GLN A 126 -7.39 -5.66 -16.27
CA GLN A 126 -8.02 -6.38 -15.16
C GLN A 126 -7.62 -5.77 -13.81
N ASN A 127 -6.35 -5.41 -13.64
CA ASN A 127 -5.89 -4.75 -12.42
C ASN A 127 -6.54 -3.38 -12.24
N ARG A 128 -6.64 -2.57 -13.30
CA ARG A 128 -7.31 -1.26 -13.27
C ARG A 128 -8.77 -1.39 -12.86
N GLU A 129 -9.50 -2.31 -13.47
CA GLU A 129 -10.91 -2.54 -13.18
C GLU A 129 -11.12 -2.95 -11.72
N ALA A 130 -10.35 -3.92 -11.24
CA ALA A 130 -10.42 -4.41 -9.87
C ALA A 130 -10.11 -3.31 -8.84
N ILE A 131 -9.08 -2.49 -9.10
CA ILE A 131 -8.70 -1.36 -8.23
C ILE A 131 -9.77 -0.27 -8.22
N ALA A 132 -10.29 0.09 -9.40
CA ALA A 132 -11.31 1.13 -9.53
C ALA A 132 -12.60 0.69 -8.80
N LYS A 133 -13.02 -0.57 -8.97
CA LYS A 133 -14.18 -1.14 -8.30
C LYS A 133 -14.02 -1.12 -6.78
N ALA A 134 -12.90 -1.62 -6.25
CA ALA A 134 -12.64 -1.66 -4.81
C ALA A 134 -12.67 -0.26 -4.16
N ASN A 135 -12.10 0.75 -4.81
CA ASN A 135 -12.16 2.13 -4.32
C ASN A 135 -13.58 2.70 -4.33
N ARG A 136 -14.37 2.45 -5.39
CA ARG A 136 -15.80 2.85 -5.43
C ARG A 136 -16.63 2.19 -4.33
N GLU A 137 -16.27 0.98 -3.94
CA GLU A 137 -16.98 0.19 -2.92
C GLU A 137 -16.44 0.39 -1.49
N GLY A 138 -15.52 1.35 -1.29
CA GLY A 138 -15.10 1.80 0.05
C GLY A 138 -13.91 1.06 0.65
N PHE A 139 -13.16 0.30 -0.14
CA PHE A 139 -11.83 -0.21 0.23
C PHE A 139 -10.75 0.59 -0.51
N THR A 140 -10.09 1.50 0.21
CA THR A 140 -9.21 2.49 -0.43
C THR A 140 -7.87 1.88 -0.84
N ILE A 141 -7.67 1.67 -2.14
CA ILE A 141 -6.40 1.20 -2.70
C ILE A 141 -5.63 2.40 -3.24
N ASN A 142 -4.44 2.62 -2.71
CA ASN A 142 -3.53 3.67 -3.17
C ASN A 142 -2.56 3.09 -4.22
N LEU A 143 -2.46 3.73 -5.39
CA LEU A 143 -1.43 3.38 -6.37
C LEU A 143 -0.07 3.86 -5.85
N SER A 144 0.90 2.95 -5.79
CA SER A 144 2.25 3.25 -5.30
C SER A 144 3.15 3.67 -6.45
N ALA A 145 3.30 4.99 -6.60
CA ALA A 145 4.25 5.58 -7.51
C ALA A 145 5.68 5.41 -6.99
N ASN A 146 6.58 5.23 -7.93
CA ASN A 146 7.99 5.03 -7.63
C ASN A 146 8.73 6.34 -7.39
N GLY A 147 8.11 7.51 -7.58
CA GLY A 147 8.74 8.83 -7.77
C GLY A 147 7.77 9.79 -8.46
N LEU A 148 8.09 11.09 -8.50
CA LEU A 148 7.13 12.16 -8.84
C LEU A 148 6.57 12.09 -10.27
N LYS A 149 7.38 11.74 -11.27
CA LYS A 149 6.92 11.59 -12.67
C LYS A 149 5.94 10.43 -12.83
N HIS A 150 6.28 9.27 -12.29
CA HIS A 150 5.37 8.12 -12.26
C HIS A 150 4.09 8.44 -11.48
N ALA A 151 4.14 9.30 -10.46
CA ALA A 151 2.96 9.70 -9.72
C ALA A 151 1.97 10.49 -10.58
N ASP A 152 2.45 11.33 -11.50
CA ASP A 152 1.60 12.00 -12.49
C ASP A 152 0.92 11.01 -13.42
N GLN A 153 1.66 10.05 -13.96
CA GLN A 153 1.12 9.00 -14.83
C GLN A 153 0.02 8.18 -14.14
N LEU A 154 0.23 7.79 -12.88
CA LEU A 154 -0.77 7.04 -12.11
C LEU A 154 -1.98 7.91 -11.75
N ALA A 155 -1.77 9.18 -11.42
CA ALA A 155 -2.86 10.10 -11.11
C ALA A 155 -3.74 10.39 -12.33
N ALA A 156 -3.15 10.45 -13.53
CA ALA A 156 -3.88 10.63 -14.78
C ALA A 156 -4.88 9.50 -15.09
N LEU A 157 -4.72 8.31 -14.50
CA LEU A 157 -5.67 7.21 -14.66
C LEU A 157 -7.02 7.48 -14.00
N ASN A 158 -7.10 8.36 -13.00
CA ASN A 158 -8.32 8.69 -12.26
C ASN A 158 -9.09 7.48 -11.66
N ILE A 159 -8.39 6.36 -11.38
CA ILE A 159 -9.01 5.15 -10.81
C ILE A 159 -8.83 5.02 -9.29
N ALA A 160 -7.88 5.74 -8.71
CA ALA A 160 -7.46 5.57 -7.31
C ALA A 160 -6.60 6.75 -6.82
N PRO A 161 -6.55 7.00 -5.49
CA PRO A 161 -5.59 7.95 -4.93
C PRO A 161 -4.15 7.44 -5.11
N VAL A 162 -3.19 8.37 -5.18
CA VAL A 162 -1.78 8.05 -5.39
C VAL A 162 -0.96 8.35 -4.15
N ALA A 163 0.03 7.50 -3.88
CA ALA A 163 1.13 7.79 -2.99
C ALA A 163 2.45 7.56 -3.73
N THR A 164 3.50 8.28 -3.36
CA THR A 164 4.79 8.24 -4.06
C THR A 164 5.94 8.18 -3.09
N ILE A 165 7.03 7.54 -3.50
CA ILE A 165 8.33 7.75 -2.89
C ILE A 165 8.83 9.14 -3.31
N LEU A 166 9.43 9.88 -2.38
CA LEU A 166 10.04 11.17 -2.67
C LEU A 166 11.51 11.00 -3.06
N PRO A 167 12.04 11.84 -3.97
CA PRO A 167 13.47 11.89 -4.26
C PRO A 167 14.27 12.18 -2.98
N PRO A 168 15.51 11.65 -2.86
CA PRO A 168 16.40 11.99 -1.74
C PRO A 168 16.54 13.50 -1.54
N GLY A 169 16.47 13.97 -0.30
CA GLY A 169 16.56 15.40 0.05
C GLY A 169 15.24 16.17 0.01
N VAL A 170 14.16 15.60 -0.56
CA VAL A 170 12.84 16.24 -0.54
C VAL A 170 12.11 15.86 0.75
N GLU A 171 12.07 16.80 1.71
CA GLU A 171 11.48 16.57 3.04
C GLU A 171 10.29 17.48 3.40
N LYS A 172 9.90 18.36 2.48
CA LYS A 172 8.76 19.28 2.62
C LYS A 172 7.70 18.97 1.57
N ASN A 173 6.48 19.45 1.81
CA ASN A 173 5.43 19.42 0.79
C ASN A 173 5.95 20.04 -0.51
N THR A 174 5.57 19.44 -1.62
CA THR A 174 6.10 19.80 -2.94
C THR A 174 5.00 19.61 -4.00
N THR A 175 5.36 19.74 -5.27
CA THR A 175 4.52 19.39 -6.40
C THR A 175 5.21 18.37 -7.28
N THR A 176 4.41 17.61 -8.03
CA THR A 176 4.92 16.83 -9.16
C THR A 176 5.27 17.75 -10.34
N PRO A 177 5.96 17.26 -11.39
CA PRO A 177 6.20 18.02 -12.61
C PRO A 177 4.94 18.57 -13.29
N GLU A 178 3.82 17.85 -13.26
CA GLU A 178 2.52 18.35 -13.77
C GLU A 178 1.76 19.21 -12.73
N GLY A 179 2.40 19.64 -11.65
CA GLY A 179 1.84 20.58 -10.68
C GLY A 179 0.88 19.98 -9.65
N ARG A 180 0.75 18.64 -9.55
CA ARG A 180 -0.10 18.00 -8.55
C ARG A 180 0.51 18.20 -7.16
N LYS A 181 -0.32 18.59 -6.19
CA LYS A 181 0.12 18.80 -4.79
C LYS A 181 0.54 17.48 -4.15
N VAL A 182 1.73 17.49 -3.57
CA VAL A 182 2.30 16.37 -2.81
C VAL A 182 2.45 16.77 -1.35
N VAL A 183 1.74 16.07 -0.47
CA VAL A 183 1.85 16.24 0.98
C VAL A 183 2.74 15.13 1.52
N VAL A 184 3.82 15.50 2.21
CA VAL A 184 4.67 14.52 2.89
C VAL A 184 3.85 13.85 3.98
N CYS A 185 3.96 12.52 4.09
CA CYS A 185 3.27 11.74 5.10
C CYS A 185 3.44 12.37 6.50
N PRO A 186 2.36 12.81 7.16
CA PRO A 186 2.44 13.49 8.46
C PRO A 186 3.15 12.66 9.54
N ALA A 187 3.02 11.33 9.50
CA ALA A 187 3.69 10.41 10.42
C ALA A 187 5.23 10.36 10.26
N GLN A 188 5.80 11.04 9.26
CA GLN A 188 7.26 11.21 9.10
C GLN A 188 7.76 12.59 9.53
N LYS A 189 6.86 13.53 9.84
CA LYS A 189 7.20 14.93 10.11
C LYS A 189 6.69 15.43 11.47
N ILE A 190 5.62 14.85 11.99
CA ILE A 190 4.97 15.27 13.23
C ILE A 190 5.14 14.18 14.27
N ASP A 191 5.76 14.51 15.39
CA ASP A 191 5.96 13.57 16.48
C ASP A 191 4.63 13.08 17.04
N GLY A 192 4.55 11.77 17.31
CA GLY A 192 3.33 11.12 17.79
C GLY A 192 2.19 11.04 16.77
N MET A 193 2.41 11.46 15.52
CA MET A 193 1.44 11.30 14.44
C MET A 193 1.46 9.88 13.90
N THR A 194 0.28 9.27 13.78
CA THR A 194 0.10 7.89 13.31
C THR A 194 -1.01 7.81 12.28
N CYS A 195 -1.09 6.70 11.53
CA CYS A 195 -2.21 6.47 10.62
C CYS A 195 -3.56 6.52 11.36
N ALA A 196 -3.63 5.99 12.58
CA ALA A 196 -4.82 6.02 13.45
C ALA A 196 -5.41 7.43 13.62
N LYS A 197 -4.52 8.43 13.76
CA LYS A 197 -4.85 9.86 13.90
C LYS A 197 -5.06 10.54 12.55
N CYS A 198 -4.14 10.31 11.61
CA CYS A 198 -4.04 11.04 10.34
C CYS A 198 -5.10 10.66 9.31
N ARG A 199 -5.31 9.36 9.05
CA ARG A 199 -6.34 8.81 8.15
C ARG A 199 -6.32 9.28 6.69
N LEU A 200 -5.35 10.09 6.25
CA LEU A 200 -5.28 10.57 4.86
C LEU A 200 -5.23 9.43 3.84
N CYS A 201 -4.46 8.38 4.12
CA CYS A 201 -4.29 7.27 3.19
C CYS A 201 -5.54 6.39 3.01
N SER A 202 -6.52 6.48 3.92
CA SER A 202 -7.82 5.81 3.78
C SER A 202 -8.88 6.66 3.07
N ARG A 203 -8.58 7.92 2.77
CA ARG A 203 -9.47 8.81 2.02
C ARG A 203 -9.21 8.67 0.53
N ALA A 204 -10.14 8.04 -0.18
CA ALA A 204 -10.09 7.86 -1.63
C ALA A 204 -10.31 9.19 -2.38
N ASP A 205 -11.06 10.12 -1.78
CA ASP A 205 -11.47 11.42 -2.32
C ASP A 205 -10.43 12.55 -2.11
N ARG A 206 -9.25 12.24 -1.56
CA ARG A 206 -8.27 13.29 -1.25
C ARG A 206 -7.71 13.93 -2.52
N SER A 207 -7.50 15.24 -2.48
CA SER A 207 -6.98 16.04 -3.60
C SER A 207 -5.45 16.09 -3.68
N VAL A 208 -4.73 15.26 -2.90
CA VAL A 208 -3.27 15.31 -2.77
C VAL A 208 -2.65 13.94 -2.91
N ILE A 209 -1.45 13.92 -3.50
CA ILE A 209 -0.57 12.77 -3.51
C ILE A 209 0.15 12.70 -2.16
N ILE A 210 0.26 11.51 -1.57
CA ILE A 210 1.03 11.34 -0.33
C ILE A 210 2.47 10.97 -0.66
N GLY A 211 3.42 11.81 -0.25
CA GLY A 211 4.85 11.59 -0.42
C GLY A 211 5.48 10.87 0.77
N PHE A 212 6.27 9.83 0.52
CA PHE A 212 7.03 9.11 1.52
C PHE A 212 8.53 9.38 1.39
N ILE A 213 9.13 9.90 2.46
CA ILE A 213 10.59 10.10 2.53
C ILE A 213 11.27 8.72 2.67
N PRO A 214 12.23 8.35 1.81
CA PRO A 214 13.04 7.14 1.99
C PRO A 214 13.73 7.12 3.36
N HIS A 215 13.64 6.01 4.09
CA HIS A 215 14.16 5.89 5.47
C HIS A 215 14.63 4.47 5.80
N GLY A 216 15.27 4.31 6.95
CA GLY A 216 15.81 3.03 7.41
C GLY A 216 16.98 2.52 6.57
N ASN A 217 17.31 1.24 6.74
CA ASN A 217 18.52 0.64 6.16
C ASN A 217 18.49 0.60 4.62
N ALA A 218 17.30 0.56 4.02
CA ALA A 218 17.13 0.53 2.57
C ALA A 218 17.07 1.94 1.92
N LYS A 219 17.17 3.04 2.69
CA LYS A 219 16.90 4.41 2.21
C LYS A 219 17.60 4.78 0.91
N ARG A 220 18.86 4.34 0.73
CA ARG A 220 19.64 4.62 -0.48
C ARG A 220 19.06 3.92 -1.71
N LYS A 221 18.68 2.64 -1.57
CA LYS A 221 18.10 1.83 -2.65
C LYS A 221 16.68 2.31 -2.98
N THR A 222 15.87 2.58 -1.95
CA THR A 222 14.53 3.16 -2.11
C THR A 222 14.59 4.54 -2.76
N GLY A 223 15.54 5.39 -2.35
CA GLY A 223 15.74 6.72 -2.94
C GLY A 223 16.19 6.67 -4.40
N ALA A 224 17.03 5.70 -4.78
CA ALA A 224 17.44 5.52 -6.17
C ALA A 224 16.24 5.20 -7.09
N VAL A 225 15.26 4.41 -6.61
CA VAL A 225 14.02 4.15 -7.35
C VAL A 225 13.22 5.43 -7.61
N ALA A 226 13.27 6.42 -6.73
CA ALA A 226 12.57 7.69 -6.89
C ALA A 226 13.20 8.67 -7.88
N VAL A 227 14.46 8.44 -8.24
CA VAL A 227 15.18 9.27 -9.21
C VAL A 227 15.17 8.65 -10.61
N ASN A 228 15.18 7.31 -10.69
CA ASN A 228 15.37 6.58 -11.95
C ASN A 228 14.05 6.18 -12.63
N ASN A 229 12.95 6.91 -12.38
CA ASN A 229 11.60 6.53 -12.82
C ASN A 229 10.98 7.39 -13.91
#